data_AF-A0A1N7P3H6-F1
#
_entry.id   AF-A0A1N7P3H6-F1
#
_cell.length_a   1.000
_cell.length_b   1.000
_cell.length_c   1.000
_cell.angle_alpha   90.00
_cell.angle_beta   90.00
_cell.angle_gamma   90.00
#
_symmetry.space_group_name_H-M   'P 1'
#
loop_
_entity.id
_entity.type
_entity.pdbx_description
1 polymer ?
#
loop_
_entity_poly.entity_id
_entity_poly.type
_entity_poly.pdbx_seq_one_letter_code
_entity_poly.pdbx_strand_id
1 'polypeptide(L)'
;MKFTGLKIGLCTLLAVTSIAANASVSWDFTSNRTNSVSGSTSGTYQFTGNDSGSPATPITTLSAWSAPVTGRNANQITNIDNTLSHNSYGLIIDQRNDNSHTIDNADNYEFVMFDFGAKEFSLDAFDIGWNRNNPWSDVTVMAYQGGTPTSQPANSIAGASLTGLSADGWSVISHNKNVGTGPIAVNSDLASVYSSYWIIGAYMSAVGTGTNTGDTINDTNWDGIKLAGITGTIKQTTSLTNDVPEPGTLLLTALGLAFIARKKIAAKR
;
A
#
# COMPACT_ATOMS: atom_id res chain seq x y z
N MET A 1 -15.98 -73.21 -11.12
CA MET A 1 -16.07 -72.16 -10.07
C MET A 1 -14.69 -71.50 -9.94
N LYS A 2 -14.47 -70.34 -10.57
CA LYS A 2 -13.31 -69.44 -10.33
C LYS A 2 -13.80 -68.01 -10.59
N PHE A 3 -13.74 -67.18 -9.56
CA PHE A 3 -14.19 -65.78 -9.55
C PHE A 3 -13.21 -64.90 -10.34
N THR A 4 -13.75 -64.07 -11.22
CA THR A 4 -13.05 -62.99 -11.92
C THR A 4 -12.91 -61.77 -11.00
N GLY A 5 -11.68 -61.24 -10.91
CA GLY A 5 -11.34 -60.10 -10.05
C GLY A 5 -11.88 -58.78 -10.56
N LEU A 6 -12.72 -58.13 -9.76
CA LEU A 6 -13.20 -56.77 -9.96
C LEU A 6 -12.18 -55.80 -9.36
N LYS A 7 -11.45 -55.06 -10.21
CA LYS A 7 -10.58 -53.95 -9.78
C LYS A 7 -11.44 -52.73 -9.50
N ILE A 8 -11.63 -52.39 -8.22
CA ILE A 8 -12.25 -51.14 -7.79
C ILE A 8 -11.15 -50.07 -7.78
N GLY A 9 -11.18 -49.19 -8.78
CA GLY A 9 -10.34 -48.00 -8.82
C GLY A 9 -10.84 -46.96 -7.83
N LEU A 10 -9.99 -46.59 -6.87
CA LEU A 10 -10.25 -45.52 -5.91
C LEU A 10 -9.85 -44.18 -6.56
N CYS A 11 -10.83 -43.40 -7.03
CA CYS A 11 -10.59 -42.01 -7.45
C CYS A 11 -10.67 -41.10 -6.22
N THR A 12 -9.52 -40.62 -5.76
CA THR A 12 -9.40 -39.53 -4.79
C THR A 12 -9.89 -38.22 -5.40
N LEU A 13 -10.94 -37.64 -4.82
CA LEU A 13 -11.45 -36.31 -5.17
C LEU A 13 -10.63 -35.27 -4.40
N LEU A 14 -9.71 -34.56 -5.07
CA LEU A 14 -9.07 -33.38 -4.50
C LEU A 14 -10.09 -32.25 -4.44
N ALA A 15 -10.48 -31.82 -3.24
CA ALA A 15 -11.17 -30.55 -3.04
C ALA A 15 -10.16 -29.42 -3.24
N VAL A 16 -10.25 -28.72 -4.37
CA VAL A 16 -9.45 -27.52 -4.64
C VAL A 16 -10.09 -26.37 -3.88
N THR A 17 -9.57 -26.05 -2.71
CA THR A 17 -9.85 -24.76 -2.06
C THR A 17 -9.13 -23.68 -2.85
N SER A 18 -9.86 -22.88 -3.62
CA SER A 18 -9.32 -21.68 -4.26
C SER A 18 -8.95 -20.67 -3.17
N ILE A 19 -7.66 -20.57 -2.85
CA ILE A 19 -7.14 -19.47 -2.04
C ILE A 19 -7.22 -18.22 -2.92
N ALA A 20 -7.96 -17.21 -2.51
CA ALA A 20 -7.97 -15.93 -3.21
C ALA A 20 -6.55 -15.36 -3.15
N ALA A 21 -5.90 -15.21 -4.31
CA ALA A 21 -4.57 -14.62 -4.41
C ALA A 21 -4.69 -13.09 -4.22
N ASN A 22 -3.73 -12.51 -3.48
CA ASN A 22 -3.64 -11.05 -3.39
C ASN A 22 -3.34 -10.45 -4.76
N ALA A 23 -3.90 -9.26 -5.03
CA ALA A 23 -3.72 -8.59 -6.31
C ALA A 23 -2.54 -7.62 -6.24
N SER A 24 -1.57 -7.78 -7.13
CA SER A 24 -0.53 -6.76 -7.34
C SER A 24 -1.14 -5.57 -8.06
N VAL A 25 -0.80 -4.37 -7.58
CA VAL A 25 -1.29 -3.09 -8.09
C VAL A 25 -0.13 -2.10 -8.16
N SER A 26 -0.20 -1.18 -9.12
CA SER A 26 0.80 -0.15 -9.32
C SER A 26 0.14 1.17 -9.66
N TRP A 27 0.66 2.26 -9.10
CA TRP A 27 0.22 3.61 -9.39
C TRP A 27 1.40 4.42 -9.95
N ASP A 28 1.18 4.99 -11.13
CA ASP A 28 2.08 5.92 -11.80
C ASP A 28 1.58 7.35 -11.58
N PHE A 29 2.35 8.15 -10.86
CA PHE A 29 2.05 9.53 -10.53
C PHE A 29 2.64 10.54 -11.51
N THR A 30 3.32 10.09 -12.56
CA THR A 30 3.88 10.98 -13.58
C THR A 30 2.78 11.60 -14.44
N SER A 31 3.05 12.78 -14.97
CA SER A 31 2.14 13.53 -15.84
C SER A 31 2.93 14.35 -16.84
N ASN A 32 2.45 14.44 -18.09
CA ASN A 32 3.07 15.28 -19.11
C ASN A 32 2.87 16.80 -18.86
N ARG A 33 2.18 17.20 -17.79
CA ARG A 33 1.95 18.58 -17.38
C ARG A 33 2.08 18.71 -15.86
N THR A 34 2.60 19.84 -15.40
CA THR A 34 2.50 20.19 -13.97
C THR A 34 1.07 20.59 -13.66
N ASN A 35 0.37 19.79 -12.85
CA ASN A 35 -0.97 20.11 -12.38
C ASN A 35 -1.00 20.07 -10.85
N SER A 36 -1.54 21.12 -10.23
CA SER A 36 -1.92 21.03 -8.82
C SER A 36 -3.07 20.06 -8.67
N VAL A 37 -2.90 19.05 -7.82
CA VAL A 37 -3.88 17.99 -7.66
C VAL A 37 -4.72 18.17 -6.39
N SER A 38 -4.22 18.89 -5.37
CA SER A 38 -4.94 19.13 -4.11
C SER A 38 -5.71 20.46 -4.03
N GLY A 39 -5.66 21.30 -5.08
CA GLY A 39 -6.20 22.67 -5.07
C GLY A 39 -7.73 22.79 -4.83
N SER A 40 -8.47 21.69 -4.93
CA SER A 40 -9.93 21.62 -4.75
C SER A 40 -10.36 20.83 -3.51
N THR A 41 -9.42 20.34 -2.70
CA THR A 41 -9.71 19.30 -1.70
C THR A 41 -9.10 19.57 -0.33
N SER A 42 -8.59 20.77 -0.05
CA SER A 42 -7.94 21.09 1.24
C SER A 42 -6.86 20.06 1.59
N GLY A 43 -5.91 19.89 0.66
CA GLY A 43 -4.71 19.08 0.91
C GLY A 43 -4.84 17.57 0.66
N THR A 44 -6.03 17.04 0.34
CA THR A 44 -6.23 15.60 0.07
C THR A 44 -6.63 15.30 -1.38
N TYR A 45 -5.77 14.75 -2.22
CA TYR A 45 -6.11 14.40 -3.60
C TYR A 45 -6.48 12.93 -3.76
N GLN A 46 -7.59 12.63 -4.42
CA GLN A 46 -7.93 11.25 -4.74
C GLN A 46 -7.26 10.82 -6.06
N PHE A 47 -6.33 9.87 -5.98
CA PHE A 47 -5.65 9.33 -7.16
C PHE A 47 -6.40 8.11 -7.70
N THR A 48 -6.79 8.18 -8.97
CA THR A 48 -7.38 7.04 -9.67
C THR A 48 -6.30 6.34 -10.46
N GLY A 49 -5.88 5.17 -9.98
CA GLY A 49 -4.93 4.32 -10.69
C GLY A 49 -5.47 3.81 -12.02
N ASN A 50 -4.57 3.65 -13.00
CA ASN A 50 -4.84 2.88 -14.20
C ASN A 50 -4.60 1.39 -13.92
N ASP A 51 -5.50 0.75 -13.15
CA ASP A 51 -5.52 -0.71 -13.16
C ASP A 51 -6.07 -1.16 -14.51
N SER A 52 -5.23 -1.84 -15.30
CA SER A 52 -5.47 -2.22 -16.70
C SER A 52 -6.58 -3.28 -16.92
N GLY A 53 -7.62 -3.32 -16.08
CA GLY A 53 -8.69 -4.32 -16.21
C GLY A 53 -9.96 -4.15 -15.37
N SER A 54 -10.18 -3.02 -14.67
CA SER A 54 -11.41 -2.81 -13.87
C SER A 54 -11.88 -1.35 -13.97
N PRO A 55 -13.20 -1.05 -13.88
CA PRO A 55 -13.66 0.33 -13.88
C PRO A 55 -12.93 1.14 -12.80
N ALA A 56 -12.44 2.30 -13.23
CA ALA A 56 -11.60 3.26 -12.50
C ALA A 56 -12.23 3.68 -11.16
N THR A 57 -12.06 2.83 -10.14
CA THR A 57 -12.44 3.14 -8.77
C THR A 57 -11.19 3.73 -8.11
N PRO A 58 -11.23 4.93 -7.53
CA PRO A 58 -10.06 5.50 -6.89
C PRO A 58 -9.59 4.61 -5.75
N ILE A 59 -8.31 4.23 -5.77
CA ILE A 59 -7.77 3.20 -4.88
C ILE A 59 -6.95 3.79 -3.74
N THR A 60 -6.50 5.04 -3.87
CA THR A 60 -5.75 5.75 -2.82
C THR A 60 -6.15 7.22 -2.77
N THR A 61 -6.36 7.74 -1.57
CA THR A 61 -6.35 9.18 -1.29
C THR A 61 -4.93 9.56 -0.88
N LEU A 62 -4.42 10.65 -1.41
CA LEU A 62 -3.10 11.20 -1.16
C LEU A 62 -3.23 12.49 -0.38
N SER A 63 -2.32 12.78 0.53
CA SER A 63 -2.25 14.09 1.18
C SER A 63 -0.82 14.49 1.44
N ALA A 64 -0.55 15.80 1.35
CA ALA A 64 0.79 16.33 1.58
C ALA A 64 0.88 16.98 2.96
N TRP A 65 2.02 16.76 3.61
CA TRP A 65 2.26 17.17 4.97
C TRP A 65 3.68 17.71 5.11
N SER A 66 3.85 18.63 6.05
CA SER A 66 5.16 19.13 6.43
C SER A 66 5.30 19.22 7.95
N ALA A 67 6.53 19.20 8.43
CA ALA A 67 6.86 19.54 9.81
C ALA A 67 8.20 20.28 9.87
N PRO A 68 8.30 21.43 10.56
CA PRO A 68 9.56 22.18 10.62
C PRO A 68 10.70 21.36 11.21
N VAL A 69 11.89 21.40 10.60
CA VAL A 69 13.08 20.71 11.12
C VAL A 69 13.57 21.38 12.40
N THR A 70 13.46 22.70 12.49
CA THR A 70 13.93 23.51 13.63
C THR A 70 12.91 24.57 14.07
N GLY A 71 13.19 25.24 15.20
CA GLY A 71 12.36 26.34 15.71
C GLY A 71 11.34 25.92 16.78
N ARG A 72 10.45 26.86 17.15
CA ARG A 72 9.50 26.70 18.27
C ARG A 72 8.51 25.55 18.05
N ASN A 73 8.14 25.30 16.80
CA ASN A 73 7.18 24.27 16.40
C ASN A 73 7.87 23.11 15.66
N ALA A 74 9.16 22.88 15.95
CA ALA A 74 9.91 21.78 15.34
C ALA A 74 9.16 20.46 15.51
N ASN A 75 9.15 19.65 14.45
CA ASN A 75 8.47 18.37 14.35
C ASN A 75 6.94 18.43 14.40
N GLN A 76 6.30 19.59 14.56
CA GLN A 76 4.84 19.68 14.55
C GLN A 76 4.33 19.53 13.12
N ILE A 77 3.49 18.53 12.90
CA ILE A 77 2.96 18.17 11.59
C ILE A 77 1.81 19.11 11.22
N THR A 78 1.85 19.63 10.01
CA THR A 78 0.78 20.43 9.40
C THR A 78 0.45 19.91 8.02
N ASN A 79 -0.83 19.92 7.65
CA ASN A 79 -1.22 19.71 6.26
C ASN A 79 -0.82 20.96 5.46
N ILE A 80 -0.20 20.76 4.31
CA ILE A 80 0.24 21.86 3.44
C ILE A 80 -0.71 22.05 2.27
N ASP A 81 -1.97 22.31 2.60
CA ASP A 81 -3.09 22.44 1.68
C ASP A 81 -2.74 23.08 0.32
N ASN A 82 -3.27 22.50 -0.76
CA ASN A 82 -3.18 23.03 -2.13
C ASN A 82 -1.77 23.07 -2.76
N THR A 83 -0.76 22.44 -2.13
CA THR A 83 0.61 22.36 -2.68
C THR A 83 0.91 21.02 -3.36
N LEU A 84 0.23 19.93 -3.00
CA LEU A 84 0.42 18.63 -3.66
C LEU A 84 0.08 18.75 -5.15
N SER A 85 1.06 18.44 -5.98
CA SER A 85 1.03 18.54 -7.44
C SER A 85 1.77 17.34 -8.05
N HIS A 86 1.70 17.18 -9.37
CA HIS A 86 2.47 16.17 -10.09
C HIS A 86 2.99 16.70 -11.44
N ASN A 87 4.11 16.16 -11.93
CA ASN A 87 4.72 16.50 -13.21
C ASN A 87 5.35 15.26 -13.88
N SER A 88 6.20 15.45 -14.90
CA SER A 88 6.80 14.35 -15.68
C SER A 88 7.72 13.43 -14.88
N TYR A 89 8.03 13.78 -13.65
CA TYR A 89 8.90 13.04 -12.74
C TYR A 89 8.15 12.53 -11.50
N GLY A 90 6.84 12.77 -11.38
CA GLY A 90 6.02 12.26 -10.27
C GLY A 90 5.41 13.33 -9.38
N LEU A 91 4.99 12.93 -8.18
CA LEU A 91 4.44 13.79 -7.14
C LEU A 91 5.50 14.77 -6.63
N ILE A 92 5.03 15.98 -6.37
CA ILE A 92 5.80 17.09 -5.82
C ILE A 92 4.97 17.83 -4.79
N ILE A 93 5.64 18.54 -3.90
CA ILE A 93 5.05 19.58 -3.07
C ILE A 93 5.47 20.91 -3.69
N ASP A 94 4.52 21.56 -4.36
CA ASP A 94 4.75 22.81 -5.09
C ASP A 94 4.54 24.00 -4.16
N GLN A 95 5.64 24.44 -3.55
CA GLN A 95 5.68 25.71 -2.84
C GLN A 95 5.75 26.83 -3.89
N ARG A 96 4.57 27.21 -4.42
CA ARG A 96 4.37 28.13 -5.56
C ARG A 96 5.17 29.44 -5.54
N ASN A 97 5.71 29.82 -4.39
CA ASN A 97 6.41 31.09 -4.17
C ASN A 97 7.94 30.91 -4.08
N ASP A 98 8.43 29.69 -3.80
CA ASP A 98 9.83 29.41 -3.46
C ASP A 98 10.53 28.51 -4.49
N ASN A 99 9.82 28.16 -5.57
CA ASN A 99 10.33 27.35 -6.69
C ASN A 99 10.88 25.96 -6.29
N SER A 100 10.57 25.49 -5.07
CA SER A 100 10.75 24.09 -4.71
C SER A 100 9.61 23.29 -5.33
N HIS A 101 9.99 22.32 -6.18
CA HIS A 101 9.09 21.41 -6.89
C HIS A 101 9.41 19.98 -6.49
N THR A 102 9.67 19.75 -5.21
CA THR A 102 10.19 18.49 -4.68
C THR A 102 9.55 18.20 -3.34
N ILE A 103 9.53 16.94 -2.94
CA ILE A 103 9.29 16.54 -1.55
C ILE A 103 10.67 16.56 -0.90
N ASP A 104 10.90 17.44 0.06
CA ASP A 104 12.24 17.72 0.57
C ASP A 104 12.33 17.83 2.11
N ASN A 105 13.55 17.91 2.66
CA ASN A 105 13.79 18.02 4.09
C ASN A 105 14.68 19.21 4.49
N ALA A 106 14.74 20.28 3.68
CA ALA A 106 15.63 21.41 3.98
C ALA A 106 15.21 22.17 5.24
N ASP A 107 14.04 22.80 5.18
CA ASP A 107 13.49 23.61 6.26
C ASP A 107 12.36 22.88 6.99
N ASN A 108 11.66 22.01 6.27
CA ASN A 108 10.59 21.18 6.78
C ASN A 108 10.81 19.76 6.28
N TYR A 109 10.55 18.78 7.12
CA TYR A 109 10.33 17.42 6.68
C TYR A 109 9.03 17.35 5.87
N GLU A 110 9.12 17.12 4.58
CA GLU A 110 7.97 16.97 3.71
C GLU A 110 7.72 15.52 3.34
N PHE A 111 6.44 15.16 3.28
CA PHE A 111 6.03 13.80 3.00
C PHE A 111 4.60 13.71 2.46
N VAL A 112 4.31 12.60 1.77
CA VAL A 112 2.99 12.26 1.26
C VAL A 112 2.45 11.09 2.05
N MET A 113 1.20 11.23 2.52
CA MET A 113 0.43 10.16 3.13
C MET A 113 -0.52 9.54 2.10
N PHE A 114 -0.49 8.22 2.01
CA PHE A 114 -1.37 7.37 1.22
C PHE A 114 -2.42 6.76 2.14
N ASP A 115 -3.70 6.92 1.78
CA ASP A 115 -4.85 6.37 2.46
C ASP A 115 -5.59 5.42 1.50
N PHE A 116 -5.54 4.12 1.80
CA PHE A 116 -6.18 3.06 1.03
C PHE A 116 -7.62 2.75 1.52
N GLY A 117 -8.16 3.60 2.40
CA GLY A 117 -9.47 3.44 3.02
C GLY A 117 -9.54 2.16 3.86
N ALA A 118 -10.57 1.35 3.61
CA ALA A 118 -10.76 0.07 4.31
C ALA A 118 -9.85 -1.05 3.79
N LYS A 119 -9.03 -0.81 2.76
CA LYS A 119 -8.14 -1.83 2.19
C LYS A 119 -6.82 -1.87 2.96
N GLU A 120 -6.23 -3.05 3.05
CA GLU A 120 -4.88 -3.25 3.56
C GLU A 120 -3.92 -3.40 2.38
N PHE A 121 -2.95 -2.49 2.27
CA PHE A 121 -1.95 -2.47 1.20
C PHE A 121 -0.56 -2.80 1.76
N SER A 122 0.16 -3.69 1.08
CA SER A 122 1.58 -3.94 1.30
C SER A 122 2.38 -3.22 0.22
N LEU A 123 3.25 -2.30 0.63
CA LEU A 123 4.14 -1.58 -0.27
C LEU A 123 5.37 -2.45 -0.57
N ASP A 124 5.54 -2.83 -1.83
CA ASP A 124 6.67 -3.65 -2.27
C ASP A 124 7.82 -2.75 -2.74
N ALA A 125 7.49 -1.69 -3.50
CA ALA A 125 8.46 -0.72 -4.01
C ALA A 125 7.84 0.67 -4.19
N PHE A 126 8.70 1.69 -4.13
CA PHE A 126 8.38 3.05 -4.61
C PHE A 126 9.32 3.43 -5.74
N ASP A 127 8.88 4.31 -6.64
CA ASP A 127 9.65 4.76 -7.79
C ASP A 127 10.03 6.25 -7.64
N ILE A 128 11.30 6.57 -7.83
CA ILE A 128 11.82 7.94 -7.81
C ILE A 128 12.03 8.42 -9.24
N GLY A 129 11.24 9.39 -9.68
CA GLY A 129 11.41 9.96 -11.03
C GLY A 129 12.51 11.02 -11.09
N TRP A 130 12.83 11.65 -9.96
CA TRP A 130 13.93 12.61 -9.85
C TRP A 130 14.43 12.69 -8.41
N ASN A 131 15.72 12.94 -8.24
CA ASN A 131 16.34 13.24 -6.96
C ASN A 131 17.28 14.45 -7.10
N ARG A 132 17.53 15.15 -5.99
CA ARG A 132 18.27 16.43 -6.00
C ARG A 132 19.74 16.26 -6.33
N ASN A 133 20.34 15.20 -5.79
CA ASN A 133 21.79 15.06 -5.78
C ASN A 133 22.29 13.84 -6.57
N ASN A 134 21.42 13.04 -7.19
CA ASN A 134 21.72 11.83 -7.98
C ASN A 134 23.10 11.15 -7.73
N PRO A 135 23.22 10.21 -6.78
CA PRO A 135 22.20 9.60 -5.92
C PRO A 135 22.48 9.90 -4.43
N TRP A 136 22.30 11.14 -3.99
CA TRP A 136 22.51 11.53 -2.58
C TRP A 136 21.22 12.09 -1.97
N SER A 137 20.09 11.46 -2.29
CA SER A 137 18.83 11.75 -1.61
C SER A 137 18.40 10.53 -0.82
N ASP A 138 17.88 10.80 0.36
CA ASP A 138 17.47 9.80 1.32
C ASP A 138 15.96 9.86 1.54
N VAL A 139 15.34 8.71 1.76
CA VAL A 139 13.88 8.55 1.81
C VAL A 139 13.47 7.82 3.07
N THR A 140 12.38 8.27 3.69
CA THR A 140 11.75 7.57 4.82
C THR A 140 10.42 6.99 4.40
N VAL A 141 10.19 5.72 4.76
CA VAL A 141 8.93 5.02 4.54
C VAL A 141 8.37 4.58 5.88
N MET A 142 7.11 4.91 6.15
CA MET A 142 6.39 4.51 7.36
C MET A 142 5.05 3.87 7.01
N ALA A 143 4.56 3.02 7.91
CA ALA A 143 3.24 2.42 7.82
C ALA A 143 2.52 2.52 9.17
N TYR A 144 1.22 2.74 9.14
CA TYR A 144 0.40 2.66 10.34
C TYR A 144 0.14 1.18 10.70
N GLN A 145 0.56 0.77 11.89
CA GLN A 145 0.43 -0.61 12.38
C GLN A 145 -0.56 -0.73 13.54
N GLY A 146 -1.30 0.35 13.85
CA GLY A 146 -2.26 0.40 14.93
C GLY A 146 -1.69 1.05 16.19
N GLY A 147 -2.39 2.08 16.67
CA GLY A 147 -2.10 2.71 17.96
C GLY A 147 -2.88 2.10 19.12
N THR A 148 -2.68 2.65 20.30
CA THR A 148 -3.56 2.39 21.45
C THR A 148 -4.96 3.00 21.20
N PRO A 149 -6.02 2.60 21.91
CA PRO A 149 -7.35 3.22 21.78
C PRO A 149 -7.38 4.74 22.01
N THR A 150 -6.35 5.31 22.63
CA THR A 150 -6.18 6.76 22.88
C THR A 150 -5.32 7.47 21.83
N SER A 151 -4.71 6.74 20.90
CA SER A 151 -3.88 7.30 19.84
C SER A 151 -4.73 8.09 18.84
N GLN A 152 -4.13 9.11 18.21
CA GLN A 152 -4.80 9.83 17.13
C GLN A 152 -5.16 8.87 15.99
N PRO A 153 -6.29 9.07 15.30
CA PRO A 153 -6.63 8.24 14.15
C PRO A 153 -5.61 8.47 13.02
N ALA A 154 -5.24 7.39 12.33
CA ALA A 154 -4.18 7.41 11.32
C ALA A 154 -4.37 8.45 10.20
N ASN A 155 -5.62 8.76 9.86
CA ASN A 155 -5.96 9.75 8.84
C ASN A 155 -5.84 11.22 9.31
N SER A 156 -5.52 11.46 10.59
CA SER A 156 -5.46 12.80 11.18
C SER A 156 -4.18 12.98 12.02
N ILE A 157 -3.06 13.11 11.33
CA ILE A 157 -1.75 13.41 11.93
C ILE A 157 -1.50 14.92 12.13
N ALA A 158 -2.47 15.78 11.79
CA ALA A 158 -2.36 17.23 11.98
C ALA A 158 -2.16 17.60 13.45
N GLY A 159 -1.17 18.43 13.73
CA GLY A 159 -0.82 18.88 15.09
C GLY A 159 -0.04 17.86 15.92
N ALA A 160 0.08 16.61 15.46
CA ALA A 160 0.94 15.62 16.08
C ALA A 160 2.43 15.99 15.90
N SER A 161 3.30 15.40 16.72
CA SER A 161 4.75 15.53 16.53
C SER A 161 5.27 14.35 15.70
N LEU A 162 6.17 14.59 14.73
CA LEU A 162 6.88 13.53 14.00
C LEU A 162 7.54 12.52 14.96
N THR A 163 8.13 13.01 16.05
CA THR A 163 8.75 12.16 17.09
C THR A 163 7.74 11.31 17.87
N GLY A 164 6.47 11.74 17.90
CA GLY A 164 5.37 11.09 18.61
C GLY A 164 4.60 10.08 17.76
N LEU A 165 4.82 10.04 16.43
CA LEU A 165 4.07 9.15 15.53
C LEU A 165 4.18 7.66 15.93
N SER A 166 5.31 7.25 16.51
CA SER A 166 5.49 5.89 17.03
C SER A 166 4.52 5.54 18.16
N ALA A 167 4.25 6.47 19.08
CA ALA A 167 3.24 6.30 20.12
C ALA A 167 1.81 6.35 19.56
N ASP A 168 1.62 6.98 18.40
CA ASP A 168 0.36 7.01 17.67
C ASP A 168 0.16 5.81 16.75
N GLY A 169 1.04 4.81 16.77
CA GLY A 169 0.88 3.55 16.03
C GLY A 169 1.51 3.53 14.64
N TRP A 170 2.36 4.51 14.32
CA TRP A 170 3.15 4.49 13.09
C TRP A 170 4.50 3.84 13.31
N SER A 171 4.90 2.99 12.38
CA SER A 171 6.21 2.33 12.40
C SER A 171 7.03 2.80 11.22
N VAL A 172 8.29 3.16 11.48
CA VAL A 172 9.27 3.35 10.41
C VAL A 172 9.57 1.98 9.81
N ILE A 173 9.25 1.80 8.54
CA ILE A 173 9.46 0.54 7.82
C ILE A 173 10.89 0.48 7.27
N SER A 174 11.33 1.57 6.63
CA SER A 174 12.70 1.69 6.14
C SER A 174 13.16 3.14 6.01
N HIS A 175 14.47 3.32 6.14
CA HIS A 175 15.17 4.47 5.59
C HIS A 175 16.01 3.99 4.40
N ASN A 176 15.80 4.60 3.24
CA ASN A 176 16.49 4.23 2.01
C ASN A 176 17.53 5.29 1.72
N LYS A 177 18.80 4.91 1.83
CA LYS A 177 19.93 5.80 1.63
C LYS A 177 20.32 5.89 0.15
N ASN A 178 20.71 7.07 -0.31
CA ASN A 178 21.30 7.32 -1.62
C ASN A 178 20.41 6.78 -2.75
N VAL A 179 19.10 7.07 -2.71
CA VAL A 179 18.17 6.55 -3.71
C VAL A 179 18.49 7.13 -5.08
N GLY A 180 18.66 6.24 -6.06
CA GLY A 180 18.71 6.59 -7.47
C GLY A 180 17.32 6.86 -8.04
N THR A 181 17.26 7.15 -9.34
CA THR A 181 15.99 7.15 -10.08
C THR A 181 15.55 5.72 -10.40
N GLY A 182 14.25 5.46 -10.41
CA GLY A 182 13.67 4.15 -10.66
C GLY A 182 13.13 3.47 -9.39
N PRO A 183 12.74 2.19 -9.50
CA PRO A 183 12.12 1.46 -8.41
C PRO A 183 13.13 1.13 -7.30
N ILE A 184 12.73 1.42 -6.07
CA ILE A 184 13.44 1.10 -4.82
C ILE A 184 12.56 0.13 -4.02
N ALA A 185 13.11 -1.04 -3.70
CA ALA A 185 12.41 -2.03 -2.89
C ALA A 185 12.28 -1.55 -1.43
N VAL A 186 11.09 -1.65 -0.85
CA VAL A 186 10.84 -1.24 0.54
C VAL A 186 11.12 -2.39 1.52
N ASN A 187 10.84 -3.62 1.09
CA ASN A 187 10.70 -4.80 1.94
C ASN A 187 11.48 -6.03 1.42
N SER A 188 12.68 -5.86 0.85
CA SER A 188 13.45 -6.98 0.27
C SER A 188 13.71 -8.13 1.24
N ASP A 189 13.71 -7.85 2.55
CA ASP A 189 14.09 -8.81 3.60
C ASP A 189 13.01 -8.97 4.70
N LEU A 190 11.79 -8.47 4.50
CA LEU A 190 10.73 -8.46 5.51
C LEU A 190 9.47 -9.22 5.08
N ALA A 191 8.72 -9.75 6.07
CA ALA A 191 7.36 -10.19 5.85
C ALA A 191 6.49 -9.00 5.39
N SER A 192 5.56 -9.24 4.47
CA SER A 192 4.68 -8.19 3.92
C SER A 192 3.98 -7.42 5.06
N VAL A 193 4.36 -6.15 5.24
CA VAL A 193 3.67 -5.22 6.13
C VAL A 193 2.41 -4.77 5.41
N TYR A 194 1.26 -5.04 6.01
CA TYR A 194 -0.02 -4.56 5.49
C TYR A 194 -0.50 -3.37 6.31
N SER A 195 -0.91 -2.30 5.63
CA SER A 195 -1.44 -1.10 6.28
C SER A 195 -2.46 -0.41 5.37
N SER A 196 -3.46 0.22 5.97
CA SER A 196 -4.37 1.14 5.28
C SER A 196 -3.77 2.52 5.07
N TYR A 197 -2.67 2.85 5.77
CA TYR A 197 -1.97 4.13 5.68
C TYR A 197 -0.46 3.97 5.53
N TRP A 198 0.10 4.66 4.55
CA TRP A 198 1.55 4.71 4.32
C TRP A 198 2.02 6.16 4.25
N ILE A 199 3.24 6.42 4.67
CA ILE A 199 3.93 7.70 4.50
C ILE A 199 5.22 7.47 3.72
N ILE A 200 5.45 8.28 2.69
CA ILE A 200 6.72 8.35 1.96
C ILE A 200 7.14 9.81 1.89
N GLY A 201 8.37 10.11 2.27
CA GLY A 201 8.92 11.46 2.19
C GLY A 201 10.43 11.47 2.07
N ALA A 202 10.99 12.68 1.93
CA ALA A 202 12.42 12.89 2.13
C ALA A 202 12.84 12.41 3.53
N TYR A 203 14.15 12.26 3.78
CA TYR A 203 14.61 11.69 5.04
C TYR A 203 14.11 12.48 6.26
N MET A 204 13.39 11.78 7.13
CA MET A 204 12.82 12.33 8.36
C MET A 204 13.65 11.85 9.54
N SER A 205 14.74 12.54 9.87
CA SER A 205 15.60 12.15 11.00
C SER A 205 14.88 12.16 12.36
N ALA A 206 13.75 12.88 12.47
CA ALA A 206 12.96 12.96 13.69
C ALA A 206 12.14 11.71 14.04
N VAL A 207 11.86 10.80 13.09
CA VAL A 207 10.97 9.64 13.36
C VAL A 207 11.69 8.45 14.01
N GLY A 208 13.01 8.56 14.24
CA GLY A 208 13.81 7.53 14.90
C GLY A 208 14.28 6.43 13.94
N THR A 209 14.51 5.23 14.46
CA THR A 209 15.07 4.09 13.72
C THR A 209 13.98 3.27 13.03
N GLY A 210 14.32 2.63 11.90
CA GLY A 210 13.50 1.59 11.30
C GLY A 210 13.16 0.47 12.29
N THR A 211 11.87 0.21 12.53
CA THR A 211 11.40 -0.81 13.50
C THR A 211 11.86 -2.23 13.16
N ASN A 212 12.13 -2.50 11.88
CA ASN A 212 12.49 -3.84 11.40
C ASN A 212 13.94 -3.98 10.95
N THR A 213 14.63 -2.88 10.64
CA THR A 213 16.01 -2.89 10.13
C THR A 213 17.00 -2.26 11.10
N GLY A 214 16.54 -1.46 12.07
CA GLY A 214 17.40 -0.66 12.95
C GLY A 214 18.15 0.45 12.21
N ASP A 215 17.79 0.73 10.95
CA ASP A 215 18.51 1.68 10.12
C ASP A 215 18.34 3.12 10.62
N THR A 216 19.40 3.89 10.45
CA THR A 216 19.44 5.35 10.57
C THR A 216 20.44 5.87 9.55
N ILE A 217 20.14 6.97 8.87
CA ILE A 217 21.04 7.54 7.87
C ILE A 217 22.04 8.54 8.51
N ASN A 218 21.66 9.14 9.66
CA ASN A 218 22.53 9.98 10.51
C ASN A 218 23.28 11.07 9.74
N ASP A 219 22.61 11.73 8.80
CA ASP A 219 23.12 12.95 8.20
C ASP A 219 22.11 14.09 8.30
N THR A 220 22.58 15.28 7.94
CA THR A 220 21.80 16.52 7.88
C THR A 220 21.76 17.04 6.44
N ASN A 221 21.90 16.15 5.47
CA ASN A 221 21.92 16.54 4.07
C ASN A 221 20.51 16.95 3.66
N TRP A 222 20.45 17.87 2.69
CA TRP A 222 19.19 18.22 2.09
C TRP A 222 18.86 17.24 0.96
N ASP A 223 17.89 16.40 1.24
CA ASP A 223 17.24 15.45 0.37
C ASP A 223 16.06 16.09 -0.34
N GLY A 224 15.91 15.77 -1.62
CA GLY A 224 14.76 16.19 -2.40
C GLY A 224 14.43 15.13 -3.43
N ILE A 225 13.17 14.69 -3.46
CA ILE A 225 12.69 13.67 -4.37
C ILE A 225 11.44 14.11 -5.14
N LYS A 226 11.20 13.44 -6.26
CA LYS A 226 9.88 13.41 -6.91
C LYS A 226 9.43 11.96 -7.00
N LEU A 227 8.28 11.66 -6.40
CA LEU A 227 7.79 10.29 -6.25
C LEU A 227 6.99 9.89 -7.48
N ALA A 228 7.59 9.11 -8.37
CA ALA A 228 7.01 8.70 -9.64
C ALA A 228 5.93 7.64 -9.50
N GLY A 229 5.99 6.79 -8.47
CA GLY A 229 4.99 5.74 -8.32
C GLY A 229 5.18 4.89 -7.08
N ILE A 230 4.21 4.02 -6.85
CA ILE A 230 4.27 2.95 -5.86
C ILE A 230 3.72 1.65 -6.45
N THR A 231 4.33 0.53 -6.06
CA THR A 231 3.89 -0.81 -6.46
C THR A 231 3.78 -1.66 -5.22
N GLY A 232 2.74 -2.50 -5.18
CA GLY A 232 2.55 -3.38 -4.06
C GLY A 232 1.40 -4.34 -4.26
N THR A 233 0.85 -4.79 -3.14
CA THR A 233 -0.15 -5.84 -3.11
C THR A 233 -1.30 -5.46 -2.18
N ILE A 234 -2.53 -5.46 -2.69
CA ILE A 234 -3.73 -5.27 -1.86
C ILE A 234 -4.13 -6.62 -1.28
N LYS A 235 -4.27 -6.68 0.05
CA LYS A 235 -4.81 -7.83 0.74
C LYS A 235 -6.24 -8.05 0.28
N GLN A 236 -6.49 -9.19 -0.33
CA GLN A 236 -7.86 -9.59 -0.58
C GLN A 236 -8.46 -9.94 0.78
N THR A 237 -9.40 -9.12 1.25
CA THR A 237 -10.34 -9.62 2.26
C THR A 237 -11.05 -10.77 1.57
N THR A 238 -10.88 -11.99 2.05
CA THR A 238 -11.85 -13.02 1.73
C THR A 238 -13.18 -12.45 2.15
N SER A 239 -13.96 -12.00 1.18
CA SER A 239 -15.39 -11.91 1.37
C SER A 239 -15.73 -13.32 1.82
N LEU A 240 -15.97 -13.49 3.12
CA LEU A 240 -16.95 -14.44 3.56
C LEU A 240 -18.23 -13.95 2.90
N THR A 241 -18.39 -14.20 1.60
CA THR A 241 -19.75 -14.40 1.12
C THR A 241 -20.22 -15.48 2.08
N ASN A 242 -21.29 -15.21 2.81
CA ASN A 242 -21.99 -16.22 3.57
C ASN A 242 -22.60 -17.27 2.63
N ASP A 243 -21.92 -17.61 1.53
CA ASP A 243 -22.02 -18.88 0.86
C ASP A 243 -21.32 -19.87 1.78
N VAL A 244 -22.06 -20.20 2.85
CA VAL A 244 -21.94 -21.49 3.52
C VAL A 244 -21.63 -22.49 2.41
N PRO A 245 -20.51 -23.24 2.47
CA PRO A 245 -20.24 -24.26 1.48
C PRO A 245 -21.51 -25.07 1.33
N GLU A 246 -22.11 -25.09 0.14
CA GLU A 246 -23.33 -25.86 -0.08
C GLU A 246 -23.08 -27.22 0.54
N PRO A 247 -23.83 -27.59 1.60
CA PRO A 247 -23.44 -28.70 2.42
C PRO A 247 -23.31 -29.89 1.48
N GLY A 248 -22.19 -30.62 1.55
CA GLY A 248 -21.86 -31.69 0.60
C GLY A 248 -22.97 -32.73 0.42
N THR A 249 -23.98 -32.72 1.30
CA THR A 249 -25.30 -33.34 1.13
C THR A 249 -26.01 -32.99 -0.17
N LEU A 250 -25.92 -31.77 -0.72
CA LEU A 250 -26.58 -31.42 -2.00
C LEU A 250 -25.91 -32.12 -3.18
N LEU A 251 -24.56 -32.13 -3.20
CA LEU A 251 -23.77 -32.90 -4.15
C LEU A 251 -24.02 -34.41 -3.99
N LEU A 252 -24.07 -34.92 -2.76
CA LEU A 252 -24.36 -36.33 -2.49
C LEU A 252 -25.79 -36.72 -2.89
N THR A 253 -26.75 -35.80 -2.73
CA THR A 253 -28.15 -35.99 -3.15
C THR A 253 -28.25 -35.96 -4.68
N ALA A 254 -27.56 -35.03 -5.35
CA ALA A 254 -27.50 -34.96 -6.81
C ALA A 254 -26.82 -36.21 -7.41
N LEU A 255 -25.71 -36.67 -6.81
CA LEU A 255 -25.06 -37.93 -7.19
C LEU A 255 -25.97 -39.13 -6.91
N GLY A 256 -26.63 -39.18 -5.75
CA GLY A 256 -27.59 -40.23 -5.40
C GLY A 256 -28.75 -40.32 -6.40
N LEU A 257 -29.31 -39.19 -6.80
CA LEU A 257 -30.35 -39.09 -7.84
C LEU A 257 -29.83 -39.56 -9.20
N ALA A 258 -28.60 -39.21 -9.59
CA ALA A 258 -27.99 -39.68 -10.83
C ALA A 258 -27.78 -41.21 -10.85
N PHE A 259 -27.36 -41.80 -9.72
CA PHE A 259 -27.24 -43.26 -9.59
C PHE A 259 -28.59 -43.97 -9.64
N ILE A 260 -29.63 -43.41 -9.00
CA ILE A 260 -31.00 -43.94 -9.06
C ILE A 260 -31.57 -43.84 -10.48
N ALA A 261 -31.34 -42.73 -11.18
CA ALA A 261 -31.76 -42.53 -12.56
C ALA A 261 -31.10 -43.53 -13.52
N ARG A 262 -29.79 -43.82 -13.35
CA ARG A 262 -29.09 -44.86 -14.13
C ARG A 262 -29.65 -46.26 -13.88
N LYS A 263 -30.08 -46.57 -12.64
CA LYS A 263 -30.64 -47.89 -12.29
C LYS A 263 -32.00 -48.14 -12.96
N LYS A 264 -32.83 -47.10 -13.19
CA LYS A 264 -34.11 -47.22 -13.90
C LYS A 264 -33.97 -47.45 -15.41
N ILE A 265 -32.88 -46.98 -16.02
CA ILE A 265 -32.63 -47.17 -17.46
C ILE A 265 -32.11 -48.60 -17.75
N ALA A 266 -31.33 -49.18 -16.83
CA ALA A 266 -30.84 -50.55 -16.96
C ALA A 266 -31.92 -51.63 -16.70
N ALA A 267 -32.99 -51.31 -15.97
CA ALA A 267 -34.10 -52.24 -15.71
C ALA A 267 -35.18 -52.25 -16.81
N LYS A 268 -35.00 -51.47 -17.88
CA LYS A 268 -35.89 -51.42 -19.08
C LYS A 268 -35.23 -52.00 -20.34
N ARG A 269 -34.15 -52.76 -20.20
CA ARG A 269 -33.56 -53.56 -21.27
C ARG A 269 -33.64 -55.04 -20.93
#